data_AF-A0A0G1WIA7-F1
#
_entry.id   AF-A0A0G1WIA7-F1
#
_cell.length_a   1.000
_cell.length_b   1.000
_cell.length_c   1.000
_cell.angle_alpha   90.00
_cell.angle_beta   90.00
_cell.angle_gamma   90.00
#
_symmetry.space_group_name_H-M   'P 1'
#
loop_
_entity.id
_entity.type
_entity.pdbx_description
1 polymer ?
#
loop_
_entity_poly.entity_id
_entity_poly.type
_entity_poly.pdbx_seq_one_letter_code
_entity_poly.pdbx_strand_id
1 'polypeptide(L)'
;MRILMTGGSGLLGSEILKLDTSIMAPSHEEMDIVHKESVEHAFEKYQPDTVLHLAAATKPPEHEKNPVIGLQNNIIGTANV
;
A
#
# COMPACT_ATOMS: atom_id res chain seq x y z
N MET A 1 -17.21 9.33 2.32
CA MET A 1 -16.50 8.06 2.52
C MET A 1 -15.02 8.37 2.41
N ARG A 2 -14.23 7.99 3.41
CA ARG A 2 -12.78 8.19 3.45
C ARG A 2 -12.10 6.95 2.90
N ILE A 3 -11.42 7.10 1.76
CA ILE A 3 -10.66 6.02 1.13
C ILE A 3 -9.17 6.28 1.39
N LEU A 4 -8.50 5.29 1.97
CA LEU A 4 -7.04 5.23 2.05
C LEU A 4 -6.54 4.27 0.98
N MET A 5 -5.52 4.66 0.22
CA MET A 5 -4.96 3.84 -0.86
C MET A 5 -3.46 3.64 -0.66
N THR A 6 -3.03 2.40 -0.52
CA THR A 6 -1.59 2.07 -0.53
C THR A 6 -1.12 1.91 -1.98
N GLY A 7 0.14 2.24 -2.29
CA GLY A 7 0.67 2.06 -3.64
C GLY A 7 0.24 3.16 -4.61
N GLY A 8 -0.06 4.36 -4.10
CA GLY A 8 -0.52 5.50 -4.90
C GLY A 8 0.46 5.99 -5.97
N SER A 9 1.77 5.76 -5.78
CA SER A 9 2.80 6.06 -6.78
C SER A 9 2.92 5.00 -7.89
N GLY A 10 2.24 3.86 -7.75
CA GLY A 10 2.23 2.80 -8.75
C GLY A 10 1.41 3.17 -9.99
N LEU A 11 1.51 2.32 -11.02
CA LEU A 11 0.82 2.54 -12.31
C LEU A 11 -0.69 2.76 -12.12
N LEU A 12 -1.38 1.85 -11.42
CA LEU A 12 -2.82 1.98 -11.19
C LEU A 12 -3.17 3.10 -10.21
N GLY A 13 -2.41 3.22 -9.12
CA GLY A 13 -2.66 4.24 -8.08
C GLY A 13 -2.59 5.66 -8.64
N SER A 14 -1.59 5.94 -9.48
CA SER A 14 -1.42 7.28 -10.06
C SER A 14 -2.52 7.64 -11.06
N GLU A 15 -3.06 6.68 -11.83
CA GLU A 15 -4.21 6.93 -12.71
C GLU A 15 -5.50 7.15 -11.90
N ILE A 16 -5.70 6.41 -10.81
CA ILE A 16 -6.85 6.61 -9.91
C ILE A 16 -6.82 8.00 -9.29
N LEU A 17 -5.66 8.49 -8.84
CA LEU A 17 -5.52 9.83 -8.25
C LEU A 17 -5.81 10.97 -9.24
N LYS A 18 -5.68 10.75 -10.56
CA LYS A 18 -6.11 11.73 -11.58
C LYS A 18 -7.63 11.83 -11.67
N LEU A 19 -8.34 10.74 -11.36
CA LEU A 19 -9.80 10.66 -11.41
C LEU A 19 -10.43 11.17 -10.11
N ASP A 20 -9.79 10.89 -8.97
CA ASP A 20 -10.26 11.31 -7.65
C ASP A 20 -9.08 11.72 -6.75
N THR A 21 -8.91 13.03 -6.60
CA THR A 21 -7.87 13.63 -5.75
C THR A 21 -8.22 13.65 -4.27
N SER A 22 -9.42 13.22 -3.89
CA SER A 22 -9.85 13.13 -2.48
C SER A 22 -9.35 11.85 -1.79
N ILE A 23 -8.87 10.86 -2.55
CA ILE A 23 -8.30 9.62 -2.02
C ILE A 23 -6.98 9.92 -1.30
N MET A 24 -6.88 9.48 -0.06
CA MET A 24 -5.67 9.63 0.75
C MET A 24 -4.66 8.56 0.31
N ALA A 25 -3.50 8.96 -0.21
CA ALA A 25 -2.47 8.05 -0.69
C ALA A 25 -1.12 8.37 -0.05
N PRO A 26 -0.82 7.86 1.15
CA PRO A 26 0.44 8.12 1.84
C PRO A 26 1.63 7.62 1.02
N SER A 27 2.77 8.31 1.15
CA SER A 27 4.04 7.82 0.62
C SER A 27 4.51 6.57 1.36
N HIS A 28 5.50 5.87 0.81
CA HIS A 28 6.12 4.73 1.50
C HIS A 28 6.78 5.15 2.83
N GLU A 29 7.24 6.39 2.94
CA GLU A 29 7.84 6.93 4.18
C GLU A 29 6.77 7.25 5.23
N GLU A 30 5.55 7.61 4.79
CA GLU A 30 4.42 7.87 5.68
C GLU A 30 3.72 6.58 6.12
N MET A 31 3.74 5.53 5.29
CA MET A 31 3.10 4.25 5.55
C MET A 31 3.82 3.12 4.81
N ASP A 32 4.67 2.39 5.54
CA ASP A 32 5.27 1.16 5.05
C ASP A 32 4.43 -0.05 5.46
N ILE A 33 3.78 -0.68 4.49
CA ILE A 33 2.88 -1.81 4.71
C ILE A 33 3.58 -3.01 5.36
N VAL A 34 4.90 -3.16 5.23
CA VAL A 34 5.65 -4.27 5.85
C VAL A 34 5.65 -4.16 7.38
N HIS A 35 5.50 -2.95 7.92
CA HIS A 35 5.52 -2.67 9.35
C HIS A 35 4.09 -2.47 9.90
N LYS A 36 3.60 -3.43 10.68
CA LYS A 36 2.25 -3.40 11.27
C LYS A 36 1.95 -2.11 12.04
N GLU A 37 2.89 -1.65 12.86
CA GLU A 37 2.74 -0.41 13.63
C GLU A 37 2.59 0.83 12.73
N SER A 38 3.25 0.84 11.56
CA SER A 38 3.10 1.92 10.57
C SER A 38 1.69 1.95 9.99
N VAL A 39 1.14 0.77 9.69
CA VAL A 39 -0.24 0.62 9.20
C VAL A 39 -1.27 1.02 10.26
N GLU A 40 -1.09 0.55 11.49
CA GLU A 40 -1.95 0.91 12.63
C GLU A 40 -1.97 2.43 12.86
N HIS A 41 -0.79 3.06 12.84
CA HIS A 41 -0.67 4.50 12.99
C HIS A 41 -1.33 5.27 11.82
N ALA A 42 -1.20 4.76 10.59
CA ALA A 42 -1.89 5.33 9.44
C ALA A 42 -3.42 5.20 9.59
N PHE A 43 -3.93 4.06 10.03
CA PHE A 43 -5.37 3.87 10.24
C PHE A 43 -5.89 4.78 11.35
N GLU A 44 -5.13 4.97 12.43
CA GLU A 44 -5.44 5.92 13.49
C GLU A 44 -5.48 7.37 12.98
N LYS A 45 -4.50 7.77 12.16
CA LYS A 45 -4.38 9.12 11.58
C LYS A 45 -5.46 9.43 10.54
N TYR A 46 -5.67 8.52 9.58
CA TYR A 46 -6.52 8.76 8.41
C TYR A 46 -7.96 8.29 8.63
N GLN A 47 -8.20 7.38 9.57
CA GLN A 47 -9.51 6.83 9.91
C GLN A 47 -10.31 6.40 8.67
N PRO A 48 -9.78 5.54 7.78
CA PRO A 48 -10.48 5.20 6.55
C PRO A 48 -11.77 4.41 6.80
N ASP A 49 -12.79 4.66 5.99
CA ASP A 49 -13.98 3.82 5.91
C ASP A 49 -13.72 2.62 4.96
N THR A 50 -12.76 2.75 4.06
CA THR A 50 -12.37 1.73 3.07
C THR A 50 -10.89 1.87 2.74
N VAL A 51 -10.21 0.73 2.58
CA VAL A 51 -8.81 0.68 2.12
C VAL A 51 -8.75 0.07 0.72
N LEU A 52 -8.13 0.79 -0.21
CA LEU A 52 -7.81 0.31 -1.56
C LEU A 52 -6.34 -0.11 -1.60
N HIS A 53 -6.06 -1.40 -1.47
CA HIS A 53 -4.70 -1.90 -1.34
C HIS A 53 -4.06 -2.22 -2.70
N LEU A 54 -3.26 -1.28 -3.24
CA LEU A 54 -2.56 -1.45 -4.53
C LEU A 54 -1.02 -1.59 -4.40
N ALA A 55 -0.48 -1.58 -3.19
CA ALA A 55 0.95 -1.74 -2.97
C ALA A 55 1.35 -3.22 -3.16
N ALA A 56 2.31 -3.48 -4.04
CA ALA A 56 2.82 -4.81 -4.30
C ALA A 56 4.22 -4.77 -4.90
N ALA A 57 5.01 -5.81 -4.65
CA ALA A 57 6.15 -6.15 -5.47
C ALA A 57 5.67 -6.94 -6.70
N THR A 58 5.97 -6.44 -7.91
CA THR A 58 5.35 -6.92 -9.16
C THR A 58 6.34 -7.51 -10.15
N LYS A 59 7.49 -8.02 -9.67
CA LYS A 59 8.57 -8.54 -10.53
C LYS A 59 8.83 -10.03 -10.27
N PRO A 60 8.03 -10.94 -10.85
CA PRO A 60 8.16 -12.38 -10.61
C PRO A 60 9.57 -12.95 -10.81
N PRO A 61 10.33 -12.58 -11.87
CA PRO A 61 11.69 -13.11 -12.05
C PRO A 61 12.68 -12.71 -10.94
N GLU A 62 12.45 -11.58 -10.27
CA GLU A 62 13.26 -11.17 -9.12
C GLU A 62 12.88 -11.99 -7.88
N HIS A 63 11.60 -12.33 -7.72
CA HIS A 63 11.11 -13.13 -6.60
C HIS A 63 11.57 -14.59 -6.65
N GLU A 64 11.75 -15.16 -7.85
CA GLU A 64 12.31 -16.50 -8.02
C GLU A 64 13.75 -16.60 -7.51
N LYS A 65 14.52 -15.51 -7.63
CA LYS A 65 15.90 -15.42 -7.15
C LYS A 65 15.97 -15.07 -5.67
N ASN A 66 15.08 -14.19 -5.22
CA ASN A 66 14.97 -13.77 -3.83
C ASN A 66 13.51 -13.55 -3.45
N PRO A 67 12.85 -14.51 -2.79
CA PRO A 67 11.44 -14.43 -2.47
C PRO A 67 11.13 -13.42 -1.36
N VAL A 68 12.14 -12.94 -0.61
CA VAL A 68 11.96 -12.09 0.57
C VAL A 68 11.14 -10.85 0.26
N ILE A 69 11.41 -10.17 -0.87
CA ILE A 69 10.68 -8.96 -1.26
C ILE A 69 9.19 -9.25 -1.49
N GLY A 70 8.89 -10.37 -2.16
CA GLY A 70 7.51 -10.80 -2.41
C GLY A 70 6.80 -11.24 -1.12
N LEU A 71 7.48 -11.97 -0.23
CA LEU A 71 6.94 -12.36 1.07
C LEU A 71 6.65 -11.13 1.95
N GLN A 72 7.56 -10.16 1.99
CA GLN A 72 7.38 -8.94 2.76
C GLN A 72 6.22 -8.09 2.24
N ASN A 73 6.18 -7.78 0.94
CA ASN A 73 5.17 -6.86 0.42
C ASN A 73 3.82 -7.54 0.17
N ASN A 74 3.82 -8.71 -0.48
CA ASN A 74 2.59 -9.31 -1.01
C ASN A 74 1.96 -10.33 -0.06
N ILE A 75 2.64 -10.71 1.02
CA ILE A 75 2.09 -11.62 2.05
C ILE A 75 1.98 -10.88 3.39
N ILE A 76 3.10 -10.46 3.97
CA ILE A 76 3.11 -9.77 5.27
C ILE A 76 2.41 -8.40 5.14
N GLY A 77 2.77 -7.61 4.14
CA GLY A 77 2.17 -6.30 3.89
C GLY A 77 0.67 -6.36 3.67
N THR A 78 0.20 -7.34 2.89
CA THR A 78 -1.22 -7.59 2.70
C THR A 78 -1.94 -8.05 3.96
N ALA A 79 -1.27 -8.76 4.88
CA ALA A 79 -1.86 -9.17 6.15
C ALA A 79 -1.91 -8.04 7.20
N ASN A 80 -1.05 -7.02 7.07
CA ASN A 80 -1.03 -5.87 7.98
C ASN A 80 -2.12 -4.85 7.65
N VAL A 81 -2.48 -4.71 6.37
CA VAL A 81 -3.50 -3.79 5.84
C VAL A 81 -4.90 -4.38 5.97
#